data_AF-A0A969XZD4-F1
#
_entry.id   AF-A0A969XZD4-F1
#
_cell.length_a   1.000
_cell.length_b   1.000
_cell.length_c   1.000
_cell.angle_alpha   90.00
_cell.angle_beta   90.00
_cell.angle_gamma   90.00
#
_symmetry.space_group_name_H-M   'P 1'
#
loop_
_entity.id
_entity.type
_entity.pdbx_description
1 polymer ?
#
loop_
_entity_poly.entity_id
_entity_poly.type
_entity_poly.pdbx_seq_one_letter_code
_entity_poly.pdbx_strand_id
1 'polypeptide(L)'
;ATDLWHVKKVNPQAMVHLTEKPVELAVRAIQYSSTPGENVLDLFGGSGSTLIGCEQTDRRAFLMELDQAYCDVIVQRWEQFTGRKAERIPSEQPQIEAEAEVTA
;
A
#
# COMPACT_ATOMS: atom_id res chain seq x y z
N ALA A 1 -24.58 7.68 -9.20
CA ALA A 1 -23.22 8.23 -9.00
C ALA A 1 -22.63 8.56 -10.37
N THR A 2 -21.76 9.56 -10.48
CA THR A 2 -21.03 9.83 -11.74
C THR A 2 -19.78 8.95 -11.85
N ASP A 3 -19.45 8.57 -13.08
CA ASP A 3 -18.29 7.78 -13.49
C ASP A 3 -17.04 8.62 -13.75
N LEU A 4 -17.15 9.96 -13.77
CA LEU A 4 -16.02 10.88 -13.91
C LEU A 4 -15.63 11.49 -12.56
N TRP A 5 -14.41 11.22 -12.10
CA TRP A 5 -13.87 11.78 -10.85
C TRP A 5 -12.72 12.75 -11.13
N HIS A 6 -12.87 14.01 -10.72
CA HIS A 6 -11.81 15.00 -10.78
C HIS A 6 -10.96 14.96 -9.51
N VAL A 7 -9.83 14.25 -9.56
CA VAL A 7 -8.86 14.18 -8.46
C VAL A 7 -7.52 14.73 -8.94
N LYS A 8 -6.92 15.65 -8.18
CA LYS A 8 -5.62 16.23 -8.52
C LYS A 8 -4.51 15.20 -8.30
N LYS A 9 -3.50 15.18 -9.19
CA LYS A 9 -2.30 14.38 -9.01
C LYS A 9 -1.51 14.84 -7.79
N VAL A 10 -0.76 13.93 -7.18
CA VAL A 10 0.20 14.28 -6.13
C VAL A 10 1.26 15.20 -6.73
N ASN A 11 1.65 16.23 -5.97
CA ASN A 11 2.70 17.14 -6.37
C ASN A 11 4.02 16.35 -6.52
N PRO A 12 4.70 16.36 -7.70
CA PRO A 12 5.90 15.56 -7.93
C PRO A 12 7.01 15.78 -6.90
N GLN A 13 7.17 17.01 -6.41
CA GLN A 13 8.20 17.33 -5.41
C GLN A 13 7.88 16.78 -4.01
N ALA A 14 6.62 16.41 -3.76
CA ALA A 14 6.18 15.83 -2.49
C ALA A 14 5.99 14.30 -2.57
N MET A 15 6.21 13.70 -3.74
CA MET A 15 6.02 12.26 -3.92
C MET A 15 7.11 11.49 -3.19
N VAL A 16 6.71 10.43 -2.50
CA VAL A 16 7.63 9.45 -1.92
C VAL A 16 7.89 8.28 -2.88
N HIS A 17 7.14 8.20 -3.97
CA HIS A 17 7.20 7.15 -4.99
C HIS A 17 6.97 7.73 -6.40
N LEU A 18 7.63 7.18 -7.42
CA LEU A 18 7.60 7.69 -8.80
C LEU A 18 6.19 7.80 -9.41
N THR A 19 5.30 6.88 -9.04
CA THR A 19 3.92 6.77 -9.56
C THR A 19 2.84 6.85 -8.48
N GLU A 20 3.09 7.62 -7.41
CA GLU A 20 2.17 7.77 -6.29
C GLU A 20 0.75 8.20 -6.73
N LYS A 21 -0.25 7.45 -6.29
CA LYS A 21 -1.67 7.80 -6.47
C LYS A 21 -2.14 8.65 -5.28
N PRO A 22 -2.95 9.70 -5.51
CA PRO A 22 -3.54 10.48 -4.42
C PRO A 22 -4.39 9.59 -3.50
N VAL A 23 -4.23 9.72 -2.18
CA VAL A 23 -4.99 8.94 -1.19
C VAL A 23 -6.49 9.14 -1.34
N GLU A 24 -6.93 10.35 -1.69
CA GLU A 24 -8.34 10.68 -1.95
C GLU A 24 -8.98 9.72 -2.98
N LEU A 25 -8.22 9.32 -4.00
CA LEU A 25 -8.72 8.38 -5.00
C LEU A 25 -9.02 7.01 -4.40
N ALA A 26 -8.13 6.51 -3.53
CA ALA A 26 -8.33 5.24 -2.83
C ALA A 26 -9.49 5.32 -1.84
N VAL A 27 -9.56 6.38 -1.03
CA VAL A 27 -10.66 6.62 -0.07
C VAL A 27 -12.02 6.56 -0.77
N ARG A 28 -12.14 7.25 -1.90
CA ARG A 28 -13.38 7.24 -2.69
C ARG A 28 -13.69 5.83 -3.18
N ALA A 29 -12.76 5.15 -3.83
CA ALA A 29 -12.98 3.79 -4.33
C ALA A 29 -13.43 2.81 -3.21
N ILE A 30 -12.76 2.86 -2.06
CA ILE A 30 -13.05 2.03 -0.88
C ILE A 30 -14.47 2.30 -0.37
N GLN A 31 -14.84 3.57 -0.15
CA GLN A 31 -16.16 3.93 0.38
C GLN A 31 -17.32 3.52 -0.54
N TYR A 32 -17.09 3.48 -1.86
CA TYR A 32 -18.10 3.03 -2.82
C TYR A 32 -18.24 1.50 -2.89
N SER A 33 -17.24 0.74 -2.43
CA SER A 33 -17.12 -0.69 -2.73
C SER A 33 -17.10 -1.58 -1.49
N SER A 34 -17.05 -0.99 -0.29
CA SER A 34 -17.04 -1.73 0.98
C SER A 34 -17.65 -0.91 2.11
N THR A 35 -17.86 -1.56 3.25
CA THR A 35 -18.31 -1.00 4.52
C THR A 35 -17.17 -0.99 5.56
N PRO A 36 -17.26 -0.14 6.61
CA PRO A 36 -16.30 -0.19 7.71
C PRO A 36 -16.15 -1.60 8.29
N GLY A 37 -14.91 -1.98 8.61
CA GLY A 37 -14.53 -3.30 9.13
C GLY A 37 -14.24 -4.36 8.06
N GLU A 38 -14.60 -4.13 6.79
CA GLU A 38 -14.31 -5.07 5.70
C GLU A 38 -12.85 -5.02 5.25
N ASN A 39 -12.44 -6.09 4.56
CA ASN A 39 -11.07 -6.26 4.07
C ASN A 39 -10.91 -5.65 2.68
N VAL A 40 -9.77 -4.99 2.45
CA VAL A 40 -9.35 -4.45 1.14
C VAL A 40 -8.00 -5.07 0.80
N LEU A 41 -7.90 -5.67 -0.39
CA LEU A 41 -6.70 -6.30 -0.91
C LEU A 41 -6.07 -5.42 -2.00
N ASP A 42 -4.77 -5.17 -1.89
CA ASP A 42 -3.98 -4.47 -2.91
C ASP A 42 -2.68 -5.24 -3.16
N LEU A 43 -2.55 -5.80 -4.36
CA LEU A 43 -1.41 -6.63 -4.74
C LEU A 43 -0.22 -5.82 -5.27
N PHE A 44 -0.38 -4.49 -5.39
CA PHE A 44 0.61 -3.57 -5.94
C PHE A 44 0.70 -2.33 -5.05
N GLY A 45 1.15 -2.53 -3.81
CA GLY A 45 1.09 -1.53 -2.74
C GLY A 45 1.79 -0.22 -3.09
N GLY A 46 2.92 -0.25 -3.82
CA GLY A 46 3.68 0.91 -4.24
C GLY A 46 3.95 1.88 -3.09
N SER A 47 3.37 3.08 -3.14
CA SER A 47 3.49 4.09 -2.07
C SER A 47 2.61 3.86 -0.83
N GLY A 48 1.74 2.85 -0.82
CA GLY A 48 0.84 2.55 0.29
C GLY A 48 -0.43 3.40 0.36
N SER A 49 -0.85 4.06 -0.72
CA SER A 49 -2.04 4.94 -0.71
C SER A 49 -3.33 4.19 -0.33
N THR A 50 -3.47 2.92 -0.72
CA THR A 50 -4.61 2.07 -0.34
C THR A 50 -4.64 1.82 1.17
N LEU A 51 -3.48 1.54 1.78
CA LEU A 51 -3.35 1.34 3.23
C LEU A 51 -3.79 2.59 4.00
N ILE A 52 -3.29 3.77 3.62
CA ILE A 52 -3.70 5.03 4.25
C ILE A 52 -5.20 5.30 4.04
N GLY A 53 -5.71 5.02 2.84
CA GLY A 53 -7.14 5.16 2.55
C GLY A 53 -8.01 4.26 3.45
N CYS A 54 -7.56 3.02 3.71
CA CYS A 54 -8.23 2.10 4.62
C CYS A 54 -8.21 2.59 6.07
N GLU A 55 -7.08 3.12 6.56
CA GLU A 55 -6.98 3.71 7.90
C GLU A 55 -7.93 4.90 8.08
N GLN A 56 -8.05 5.78 7.08
CA GLN A 56 -8.97 6.91 7.11
C GLN A 56 -10.46 6.50 7.06
N THR A 57 -10.74 5.31 6.54
CA THR A 57 -12.10 4.84 6.31
C THR A 57 -12.47 3.68 7.21
N ASP A 58 -11.66 3.29 8.20
CA ASP A 58 -11.94 2.16 9.09
C ASP A 58 -12.13 0.83 8.33
N ARG A 59 -11.24 0.54 7.37
CA ARG A 59 -11.15 -0.76 6.67
C ARG A 59 -9.85 -1.47 7.04
N ARG A 60 -9.82 -2.79 6.86
CA ARG A 60 -8.61 -3.61 7.06
C ARG A 60 -7.88 -3.77 5.75
N ALA A 61 -6.67 -3.23 5.65
CA ALA A 61 -5.86 -3.32 4.45
C ALA A 61 -4.93 -4.54 4.48
N PHE A 62 -4.85 -5.24 3.36
CA PHE A 62 -3.87 -6.30 3.10
C PHE A 62 -3.12 -5.95 1.83
N LEU A 63 -1.83 -5.66 1.96
CA LEU A 63 -0.99 -5.20 0.85
C LEU A 63 0.07 -6.24 0.51
N MET A 64 0.38 -6.35 -0.78
CA MET A 64 1.61 -6.98 -1.27
C MET A 64 2.42 -5.95 -2.06
N GLU A 65 3.74 -6.04 -1.94
CA GLU A 65 4.69 -5.26 -2.73
C GLU A 65 5.94 -6.13 -2.94
N LEU A 66 6.49 -6.09 -4.15
CA LEU A 66 7.64 -6.91 -4.55
C LEU A 66 8.95 -6.21 -4.21
N ASP A 67 9.02 -4.90 -4.38
CA ASP A 67 10.23 -4.12 -4.09
C ASP A 67 10.35 -3.85 -2.59
N GLN A 68 11.41 -4.38 -1.98
CA GLN A 68 11.68 -4.22 -0.56
C GLN A 68 11.80 -2.75 -0.14
N ALA A 69 12.35 -1.89 -0.99
CA ALA A 69 12.46 -0.47 -0.68
C ALA A 69 11.07 0.20 -0.57
N TYR A 70 10.11 -0.25 -1.39
CA TYR A 70 8.74 0.24 -1.31
C TYR A 70 7.96 -0.37 -0.14
N CYS A 71 8.25 -1.60 0.26
CA CYS A 71 7.77 -2.13 1.54
C CYS A 71 8.17 -1.22 2.71
N ASP A 72 9.43 -0.78 2.77
CA ASP A 72 9.91 0.14 3.80
C ASP A 72 9.20 1.50 3.74
N VAL A 73 8.98 2.05 2.53
CA VAL A 73 8.22 3.29 2.34
C VAL A 73 6.78 3.15 2.84
N ILE A 74 6.10 2.05 2.53
CA ILE A 74 4.73 1.78 2.99
C ILE A 74 4.69 1.76 4.52
N VAL A 75 5.62 1.03 5.15
CA VAL A 75 5.72 0.93 6.62
C VAL A 75 5.95 2.31 7.22
N GLN A 76 6.97 3.04 6.77
CA GLN A 76 7.29 4.37 7.30
C GLN A 76 6.11 5.35 7.16
N ARG A 77 5.45 5.35 6.01
CA ARG A 77 4.31 6.23 5.74
C ARG A 77 3.13 5.91 6.67
N TRP A 78 2.84 4.63 6.90
CA TRP A 78 1.78 4.21 7.80
C TRP A 78 2.11 4.52 9.27
N GLU A 79 3.34 4.30 9.71
CA GLU A 79 3.79 4.65 11.06
C GLU A 79 3.67 6.16 11.30
N GLN A 80 4.12 6.97 10.36
CA GLN A 80 3.99 8.43 10.43
C GLN A 80 2.53 8.90 10.46
N PHE A 81 1.67 8.28 9.64
CA PHE A 81 0.25 8.65 9.57
C PHE A 81 -0.50 8.29 10.85
N THR A 82 -0.24 7.11 11.42
CA THR A 82 -1.01 6.56 12.55
C THR A 82 -0.38 6.82 13.92
N GLY A 83 0.92 7.17 13.96
CA GLY A 83 1.71 7.26 15.19
C GLY A 83 2.01 5.90 15.85
N ARG A 84 1.64 4.79 15.20
CA ARG A 84 1.90 3.42 15.67
C ARG A 84 3.22 2.91 15.12
N LYS A 85 3.72 1.82 15.73
CA LYS A 85 4.92 1.10 15.26
C LYS A 85 4.50 -0.19 14.57
N ALA A 86 5.04 -0.45 13.38
CA ALA A 86 4.79 -1.68 12.65
C ALA A 86 5.57 -2.83 13.28
N GLU A 87 4.97 -4.02 13.30
CA GLU A 87 5.60 -5.24 13.78
C GLU A 87 5.85 -6.17 12.59
N ARG A 88 7.10 -6.64 12.46
CA ARG A 88 7.46 -7.63 11.45
C ARG A 88 7.25 -9.02 12.02
N ILE A 89 6.26 -9.73 11.48
CA ILE A 89 6.02 -11.14 11.79
C ILE A 89 7.02 -12.00 10.98
N PRO A 90 7.85 -12.84 11.62
CA PRO A 90 8.75 -13.74 10.91
C PRO A 90 7.98 -14.72 10.03
N SER A 91 8.50 -15.03 8.83
CA SER A 91 7.92 -16.10 8.01
C SER A 91 8.28 -17.46 8.61
N GLU A 92 7.29 -18.34 8.75
CA GLU A 92 7.51 -19.75 9.12
C GLU A 92 8.05 -20.59 7.95
N GLN A 93 8.11 -20.03 6.74
CA GLN A 93 8.59 -20.72 5.55
C GLN A 93 10.12 -20.76 5.49
N PRO A 94 10.73 -21.91 5.15
CA PRO A 94 12.17 -22.00 4.94
C PRO A 94 12.60 -21.09 3.78
N GLN A 95 13.71 -20.38 3.96
CA GLN A 95 14.34 -19.62 2.89
C GLN A 95 14.78 -20.58 1.80
N ILE A 96 14.17 -20.49 0.62
CA ILE A 96 14.64 -21.22 -0.55
C ILE A 96 15.90 -20.49 -1.02
N GLU A 97 17.07 -21.08 -0.78
CA GLU A 97 18.32 -20.62 -1.36
C GLU A 97 18.20 -20.74 -2.89
N ALA A 98 18.29 -19.62 -3.59
CA ALA A 98 18.35 -19.62 -5.04
C ALA A 98 19.70 -20.20 -5.47
N GLU A 99 19.73 -21.46 -5.89
CA GLU A 99 20.89 -22.06 -6.54
C GLU A 99 21.16 -21.30 -7.85
N ALA A 100 22.21 -20.48 -7.84
CA ALA A 100 22.78 -19.89 -9.03
C ALA A 100 23.76 -20.89 -9.66
N GLU A 101 23.27 -21.77 -10.52
CA GLU A 101 24.12 -22.44 -11.52
C GLU A 101 23.45 -22.41 -12.89
N VAL A 102 23.83 -21.41 -13.69
CA VAL A 102 23.85 -21.54 -15.15
C VAL A 102 25.32 -21.50 -15.56
N THR A 103 25.98 -22.65 -15.47
CA THR A 103 27.25 -22.87 -16.17
C THR A 103 26.93 -23.11 -17.64
N ALA A 104 27.46 -22.26 -18.51
CA ALA A 104 27.49 -22.44 -19.97
C ALA A 104 28.47 -23.55 -20.39
#